data_AF-A0A3B5LF57-F1
#
_entry.id   AF-A0A3B5LF57-F1
#
_cell.length_a   1.000
_cell.length_b   1.000
_cell.length_c   1.000
_cell.angle_alpha   90.00
_cell.angle_beta   90.00
_cell.angle_gamma   90.00
#
_symmetry.space_group_name_H-M   'P 1'
#
loop_
_entity.id
_entity.type
_entity.pdbx_description
1 polymer ?
#
loop_
_entity_poly.entity_id
_entity_poly.type
_entity_poly.pdbx_seq_one_letter_code
_entity_poly.pdbx_strand_id
1 'polypeptide(L)'
;GEEARLAAEEAEQQLGLRQVEERLHRDHIHRVAKPSPEYPNYQYLCKVCSVHIENVHGAYKHIKEKRHKKNMTEKQEETELRALPAPSAGQLRAVDAAVVETARQQGISERDFEVRTSVVARMEEIIKTHLSGWSPGCDIIS
;
A
#
# COMPACT_ATOMS: atom_id res chain seq x y z
N GLY A 1 -45.10 32.40 14.93
CA GLY A 1 -45.18 33.18 13.68
C GLY A 1 -44.65 32.36 12.52
N GLU A 2 -44.93 32.77 11.29
CA GLU A 2 -44.53 32.07 10.06
C GLU A 2 -43.00 31.89 9.95
N GLU A 3 -42.23 32.88 10.42
CA GLU A 3 -40.75 32.80 10.53
C GLU A 3 -40.28 31.68 11.48
N ALA A 4 -40.96 31.48 12.61
CA ALA A 4 -40.62 30.41 13.56
C ALA A 4 -40.93 29.01 12.99
N ARG A 5 -41.88 28.93 12.05
CA ARG A 5 -42.25 27.68 11.37
C ARG A 5 -41.26 27.34 10.25
N LEU A 6 -40.82 28.34 9.47
CA LEU A 6 -39.76 28.17 8.46
C LEU A 6 -38.42 27.79 9.10
N ALA A 7 -38.04 28.45 10.20
CA ALA A 7 -36.81 28.12 10.92
C ALA A 7 -36.82 26.71 11.51
N ALA A 8 -37.99 26.22 11.94
CA ALA A 8 -38.13 24.84 12.42
C ALA A 8 -37.96 23.81 11.29
N GLU A 9 -38.55 24.07 10.11
CA GLU A 9 -38.44 23.22 8.93
C GLU A 9 -36.99 23.17 8.39
N GLU A 10 -36.31 24.32 8.35
CA GLU A 10 -34.88 24.38 8.02
C GLU A 10 -34.00 23.61 9.03
N ALA A 11 -34.31 23.71 10.32
CA ALA A 11 -33.60 22.98 11.36
C ALA A 11 -33.79 21.45 11.20
N GLU A 12 -35.01 20.99 10.92
CA GLU A 12 -35.29 19.58 10.64
C GLU A 12 -34.54 19.07 9.40
N GLN A 13 -34.51 19.86 8.33
CA GLN A 13 -33.79 19.51 7.10
C GLN A 13 -32.28 19.45 7.32
N GLN A 14 -31.72 20.38 8.12
CA GLN A 14 -30.31 20.35 8.51
C GLN A 14 -29.97 19.15 9.39
N LEU A 15 -30.87 18.76 10.32
CA LEU A 15 -30.71 17.57 11.14
C LEU A 15 -30.68 16.30 10.27
N GLY A 16 -31.60 16.19 9.30
CA GLY A 16 -31.62 15.08 8.35
C GLY A 16 -30.33 14.98 7.53
N LEU A 17 -29.80 16.11 7.08
CA LEU A 17 -28.53 16.15 6.34
C LEU A 17 -27.35 15.68 7.20
N ARG A 18 -27.25 16.13 8.46
CA ARG A 18 -26.18 15.70 9.37
C ARG A 18 -26.16 14.19 9.59
N GLN A 19 -27.34 13.57 9.76
CA GLN A 19 -27.45 12.11 9.92
C GLN A 19 -26.96 11.36 8.67
N VAL A 20 -27.27 11.88 7.48
CA VAL A 20 -26.76 11.32 6.22
C VAL A 20 -25.23 11.43 6.16
N GLU A 21 -24.67 12.57 6.56
CA GLU A 21 -23.22 12.80 6.54
C GLU A 21 -22.47 11.95 7.55
N GLU A 22 -23.02 11.73 8.74
CA GLU A 22 -22.46 10.78 9.72
C GLU A 22 -22.41 9.36 9.18
N ARG A 23 -23.41 8.95 8.39
CA ARG A 23 -23.37 7.65 7.71
C ARG A 23 -22.28 7.60 6.66
N LEU A 24 -22.19 8.61 5.79
CA LEU A 24 -21.15 8.71 4.76
C LEU A 24 -19.74 8.76 5.36
N HIS A 25 -19.58 9.35 6.55
CA HIS A 25 -18.30 9.41 7.25
C HIS A 25 -17.74 8.02 7.59
N ARG A 26 -18.62 7.03 7.86
CA ARG A 26 -18.20 5.64 8.13
C ARG A 26 -17.57 4.97 6.91
N ASP A 27 -17.96 5.39 5.71
CA ASP A 27 -17.37 5.00 4.44
C ASP A 27 -16.25 5.98 3.99
N HIS A 28 -15.76 6.82 4.89
CA HIS A 28 -14.72 7.83 4.63
C HIS A 28 -15.06 8.81 3.49
N ILE A 29 -16.33 9.15 3.35
CA ILE A 29 -16.81 10.20 2.47
C ILE A 29 -17.16 11.43 3.31
N HIS A 30 -16.50 12.55 3.03
CA HIS A 30 -16.58 13.78 3.82
C HIS A 30 -17.15 14.93 3.00
N ARG A 31 -17.97 15.79 3.61
CA ARG A 31 -18.38 17.05 2.99
C ARG A 31 -17.16 17.93 2.73
N VAL A 32 -17.08 18.51 1.54
CA VAL A 32 -16.05 19.47 1.17
C VAL A 32 -16.39 20.82 1.80
N ALA A 33 -15.51 21.33 2.67
CA ALA A 33 -15.76 22.56 3.42
C ALA A 33 -15.68 23.84 2.56
N LYS A 34 -14.87 23.82 1.49
CA LYS A 34 -14.74 24.92 0.53
C LYS A 34 -14.78 24.36 -0.89
N PRO A 35 -15.72 24.78 -1.75
CA PRO A 35 -15.74 24.35 -3.15
C PRO A 35 -14.41 24.70 -3.82
N SER A 36 -13.84 23.75 -4.55
CA SER A 36 -12.67 24.03 -5.39
C SER A 36 -13.14 24.81 -6.63
N PRO A 37 -12.40 25.85 -7.08
CA PRO A 37 -12.71 26.52 -8.34
C PRO A 37 -12.67 25.57 -9.55
N GLU A 38 -11.90 24.48 -9.48
CA GLU A 38 -11.83 23.44 -10.52
C GLU A 38 -13.04 22.47 -10.47
N TYR A 39 -13.69 22.36 -9.30
CA TYR A 39 -14.75 21.39 -9.02
C TYR A 39 -15.90 22.04 -8.22
N PRO A 40 -16.55 23.09 -8.75
CA PRO A 40 -17.49 23.91 -8.00
C PRO A 40 -18.78 23.16 -7.60
N ASN A 41 -19.14 22.10 -8.33
CA ASN A 41 -20.38 21.35 -8.14
C ASN A 41 -20.24 20.13 -7.21
N TYR A 42 -19.03 19.86 -6.70
CA TYR A 42 -18.76 18.68 -5.89
C TYR A 42 -18.88 18.99 -4.40
N GLN A 43 -19.78 18.27 -3.71
CA GLN A 43 -20.09 18.50 -2.30
C GLN A 43 -19.36 17.55 -1.36
N TYR A 44 -18.90 16.39 -1.87
CA TYR A 44 -18.30 15.34 -1.06
C TYR A 44 -16.97 14.86 -1.66
N LEU A 45 -16.09 14.35 -0.81
CA LEU A 45 -14.81 13.75 -1.17
C LEU A 45 -14.69 12.39 -0.48
N CYS A 46 -14.51 11.34 -1.25
CA CYS A 46 -14.10 10.04 -0.72
C CYS A 46 -12.59 10.05 -0.50
N LYS A 47 -12.14 10.01 0.76
CA LYS A 47 -10.71 10.01 1.10
C LYS A 47 -10.00 8.69 0.79
N VAL A 48 -10.76 7.61 0.67
CA VAL A 48 -10.23 6.26 0.39
C VAL A 48 -9.98 6.04 -1.10
N CYS A 49 -10.75 6.73 -1.95
CA CYS A 49 -10.65 6.63 -3.40
C CYS A 49 -10.10 7.90 -4.07
N SER A 50 -9.86 8.96 -3.30
CA SER A 50 -9.50 10.30 -3.78
C SER A 50 -10.41 10.80 -4.90
N VAL A 51 -11.74 10.65 -4.73
CA VAL A 51 -12.73 11.05 -5.73
C VAL A 51 -13.74 12.04 -5.18
N HIS A 52 -13.98 13.09 -5.97
CA HIS A 52 -15.01 14.09 -5.75
C HIS A 52 -16.39 13.56 -6.17
N ILE A 53 -17.40 13.84 -5.36
CA ILE A 53 -18.77 13.34 -5.52
C ILE A 53 -19.75 14.52 -5.42
N GLU A 54 -20.66 14.62 -6.38
CA GLU A 54 -21.55 15.78 -6.55
C GLU A 54 -22.59 15.90 -5.43
N ASN A 55 -23.16 14.79 -4.97
CA ASN A 55 -24.26 14.78 -4.01
C ASN A 55 -24.35 13.44 -3.25
N VAL A 56 -25.26 13.38 -2.27
CA VAL A 56 -25.51 12.20 -1.42
C VAL A 56 -25.85 10.94 -2.24
N HIS A 57 -26.65 11.07 -3.31
CA HIS A 57 -27.01 9.92 -4.14
C HIS A 57 -25.78 9.34 -4.85
N GLY A 58 -24.92 10.21 -5.39
CA GLY A 58 -23.63 9.85 -5.95
C GLY A 58 -22.73 9.15 -4.92
N ALA A 59 -22.77 9.56 -3.66
CA ALA A 59 -22.00 8.93 -2.59
C ALA A 59 -22.45 7.50 -2.33
N TYR A 60 -23.76 7.27 -2.20
CA TYR A 60 -24.29 5.91 -2.05
C TYR A 60 -24.04 5.02 -3.27
N LYS A 61 -24.04 5.58 -4.48
CA LYS A 61 -23.64 4.85 -5.69
C LYS A 61 -22.16 4.47 -5.62
N HIS A 62 -21.29 5.41 -5.26
CA HIS A 62 -19.85 5.20 -5.14
C HIS A 62 -19.50 4.12 -4.11
N ILE A 63 -20.14 4.11 -2.94
CA ILE A 63 -19.92 3.09 -1.89
C ILE A 63 -20.12 1.65 -2.42
N LYS A 64 -21.03 1.47 -3.38
CA LYS A 64 -21.34 0.15 -3.95
C LYS A 64 -20.34 -0.28 -5.03
N GLU A 65 -19.51 0.63 -5.54
CA GLU A 65 -18.54 0.35 -6.59
C GLU A 65 -17.45 -0.60 -6.11
N LYS A 66 -16.98 -1.48 -7.01
CA LYS A 66 -15.92 -2.45 -6.69
C LYS A 66 -14.65 -1.78 -6.17
N ARG A 67 -14.29 -0.62 -6.75
CA ARG A 67 -13.10 0.13 -6.35
C ARG A 67 -13.18 0.60 -4.90
N HIS A 68 -14.32 1.15 -4.49
CA HIS A 68 -14.51 1.61 -3.11
C HIS A 68 -14.41 0.45 -2.13
N LYS A 69 -15.10 -0.66 -2.41
CA LYS A 69 -15.04 -1.87 -1.57
C LYS A 69 -13.61 -2.39 -1.42
N LYS A 70 -12.86 -2.49 -2.53
CA LYS A 70 -11.47 -2.92 -2.52
C LYS A 70 -10.61 -2.01 -1.64
N ASN A 71 -10.66 -0.70 -1.87
CA ASN A 71 -9.82 0.23 -1.12
C ASN A 71 -10.20 0.30 0.38
N MET A 72 -11.48 0.09 0.72
CA MET A 72 -11.92 -0.03 2.12
C MET A 72 -11.32 -1.26 2.80
N THR A 73 -11.29 -2.40 2.12
CA THR A 73 -10.61 -3.61 2.60
C THR A 73 -9.11 -3.36 2.77
N GLU A 74 -8.43 -2.80 1.76
CA GLU A 74 -7.00 -2.50 1.83
C GLU A 74 -6.67 -1.53 2.98
N LYS A 75 -7.52 -0.52 3.22
CA LYS A 75 -7.35 0.40 4.34
C LYS A 75 -7.55 -0.26 5.71
N GLN A 76 -8.49 -1.20 5.81
CA GLN A 76 -8.69 -1.98 7.03
C GLN A 76 -7.46 -2.85 7.31
N GLU A 77 -6.96 -3.55 6.29
CA GLU A 77 -5.73 -4.36 6.37
C GLU A 77 -4.53 -3.49 6.77
N GLU A 78 -4.36 -2.31 6.17
CA GLU A 78 -3.31 -1.36 6.55
C GLU A 78 -3.43 -0.94 8.02
N THR A 79 -4.65 -0.65 8.48
CA THR A 79 -4.91 -0.25 9.87
C THR A 79 -4.56 -1.37 10.85
N GLU A 80 -4.93 -2.62 10.52
CA GLU A 80 -4.60 -3.80 11.32
C GLU A 80 -3.09 -4.04 11.39
N LEU A 81 -2.38 -3.92 10.26
CA LEU A 81 -0.93 -4.03 10.20
C LEU A 81 -0.23 -2.95 11.04
N ARG A 82 -0.72 -1.71 10.99
CA ARG A 82 -0.18 -0.60 11.79
C ARG A 82 -0.49 -0.72 13.28
N ALA A 83 -1.59 -1.40 13.62
CA ALA A 83 -2.00 -1.65 15.00
C ALA A 83 -1.34 -2.89 15.62
N LEU A 84 -0.49 -3.61 14.88
CA LEU A 84 0.25 -4.74 15.42
C LEU A 84 1.08 -4.32 16.65
N PRO A 85 1.01 -5.07 17.76
CA PRO A 85 1.81 -4.78 18.94
C PRO A 85 3.30 -5.01 18.64
N ALA A 86 4.15 -4.38 19.45
CA ALA A 86 5.59 -4.66 19.39
C ALA A 86 5.85 -6.16 19.64
N PRO A 87 6.78 -6.78 18.87
CA PRO A 87 7.11 -8.19 19.06
C PRO A 87 7.75 -8.42 20.44
N SER A 88 7.46 -9.57 21.04
CA SER A 88 8.12 -10.00 22.27
C SER A 88 9.58 -10.38 22.02
N ALA A 89 10.41 -10.31 23.07
CA ALA A 89 11.81 -10.74 22.99
C ALA A 89 11.97 -12.21 22.55
N GLY A 90 11.00 -13.07 22.87
CA GLY A 90 10.98 -14.46 22.41
C GLY A 90 10.75 -14.58 20.91
N GLN A 91 9.82 -13.80 20.35
CA GLN A 91 9.57 -13.75 18.90
C GLN A 91 10.76 -13.21 18.12
N LEU A 92 11.42 -12.15 18.61
CA LEU A 92 12.63 -11.61 18.00
C LEU A 92 13.74 -12.66 17.93
N ARG A 93 14.05 -13.33 19.06
CA ARG A 93 15.05 -14.39 19.09
C ARG A 93 14.72 -15.57 18.17
N ALA A 94 13.45 -15.93 18.06
CA ALA A 94 13.01 -17.01 17.17
C ALA A 94 13.23 -16.64 15.69
N VAL A 95 12.91 -15.41 15.30
CA VAL A 95 13.16 -14.90 13.93
C VAL A 95 14.66 -14.82 13.66
N ASP A 96 15.45 -14.28 14.59
CA ASP A 96 16.91 -14.19 14.45
C ASP A 96 17.53 -15.59 14.25
N ALA A 97 17.15 -16.54 15.10
CA ALA A 97 17.63 -17.92 14.99
C ALA A 97 17.22 -18.56 13.65
N ALA A 98 15.98 -18.35 13.20
CA ALA A 98 15.50 -18.89 11.93
C ALA A 98 16.26 -18.30 10.72
N VAL A 99 16.55 -16.99 10.74
CA VAL A 99 17.33 -16.32 9.70
C VAL A 99 18.77 -16.86 9.67
N VAL A 100 19.43 -16.94 10.82
CA VAL A 100 20.81 -17.45 10.94
C VAL A 100 20.90 -18.90 10.49
N GLU A 101 19.96 -19.75 10.92
CA GLU A 101 19.96 -21.16 10.56
C GLU A 101 19.68 -21.35 9.07
N THR A 102 18.77 -20.56 8.48
CA THR A 102 18.51 -20.59 7.03
C THR A 102 19.76 -20.19 6.26
N ALA A 103 20.46 -19.13 6.67
CA ALA A 103 21.71 -18.71 6.06
C ALA A 103 22.81 -19.76 6.20
N ARG A 104 22.88 -20.45 7.34
CA ARG A 104 23.85 -21.53 7.58
C ARG A 104 23.59 -22.75 6.69
N GLN A 105 22.33 -23.13 6.51
CA GLN A 105 21.95 -24.33 5.77
C GLN A 105 21.94 -24.12 4.25
N GLN A 106 21.51 -22.95 3.80
CA GLN A 106 21.24 -22.67 2.37
C GLN A 106 22.19 -21.61 1.79
N GLY A 107 22.97 -20.94 2.62
CA GLY A 107 23.92 -19.92 2.20
C GLY A 107 25.20 -20.52 1.62
N ILE A 108 25.99 -19.64 0.99
CA ILE A 108 27.32 -19.99 0.47
C ILE A 108 28.29 -19.90 1.65
N SER A 109 28.82 -21.04 2.07
CA SER A 109 29.91 -21.06 3.04
C SER A 109 31.22 -20.60 2.40
N GLU A 110 32.21 -20.27 3.23
CA GLU A 110 33.57 -19.98 2.77
C GLU A 110 34.15 -21.15 1.96
N ARG A 111 33.87 -22.39 2.39
CA ARG A 111 34.24 -23.60 1.63
C ARG A 111 33.56 -23.67 0.26
N ASP A 112 32.27 -23.34 0.18
CA ASP A 112 31.56 -23.31 -1.10
C ASP A 112 32.16 -22.25 -2.02
N PHE A 113 32.57 -21.10 -1.46
CA PHE A 113 33.25 -20.04 -2.19
C PHE A 113 34.63 -20.48 -2.70
N GLU A 114 35.43 -21.16 -1.89
CA GLU A 114 36.71 -21.74 -2.30
C GLU A 114 36.54 -22.76 -3.43
N VAL A 115 35.56 -23.66 -3.31
CA VAL A 115 35.26 -24.64 -4.37
C VAL A 115 34.89 -23.94 -5.67
N ARG A 116 34.05 -22.91 -5.61
CA ARG A 116 33.67 -22.13 -6.80
C ARG A 116 34.88 -21.39 -7.40
N THR A 117 35.73 -20.81 -6.56
CA THR A 117 36.97 -20.15 -7.01
C THR A 117 37.91 -21.13 -7.70
N SER A 118 38.07 -22.34 -7.15
CA SER A 118 38.83 -23.43 -7.78
C SER A 118 38.26 -23.83 -9.14
N VAL A 119 36.94 -23.93 -9.25
CA VAL A 119 36.27 -24.24 -10.52
C VAL A 119 36.54 -23.15 -11.55
N VAL A 120 36.42 -21.88 -11.19
CA VAL A 120 36.73 -20.74 -12.07
C VAL A 120 38.17 -20.80 -12.55
N ALA A 121 39.14 -20.97 -11.64
CA ALA A 121 40.55 -21.05 -12.01
C ALA A 121 40.83 -22.17 -13.03
N ARG A 122 40.25 -23.36 -12.82
CA ARG A 122 40.38 -24.48 -13.77
C ARG A 122 39.70 -24.19 -15.11
N MET A 123 38.54 -23.54 -15.09
CA MET A 123 37.84 -23.14 -16.32
C MET A 123 38.68 -22.13 -17.12
N GLU A 124 39.29 -21.17 -16.44
CA GLU A 124 40.18 -20.19 -17.08
C GLU A 124 41.39 -20.85 -17.73
N GLU A 125 42.00 -21.85 -17.09
CA GLU A 125 43.10 -22.62 -17.69
C GLU A 125 42.68 -23.29 -19.00
N ILE A 126 41.55 -24.00 -19.00
CA ILE A 126 41.00 -24.69 -20.19
C ILE A 126 40.70 -23.67 -21.31
N ILE A 127 40.12 -22.52 -20.95
CA ILE A 127 39.82 -21.46 -21.92
C ILE A 127 41.12 -20.93 -22.52
N LYS A 128 42.12 -20.59 -21.71
CA LYS A 128 43.42 -20.07 -22.19
C LYS A 128 44.14 -21.06 -23.11
N THR A 129 44.03 -22.36 -22.85
CA THR A 129 44.65 -23.39 -23.72
C THR A 129 44.00 -23.51 -25.09
N HIS A 130 42.70 -23.24 -25.22
CA HIS A 130 41.96 -23.42 -26.46
C HIS A 130 41.61 -22.12 -27.20
N LEU A 131 41.63 -20.99 -26.49
CA LEU A 131 41.29 -19.67 -26.98
C LEU A 131 42.43 -18.71 -26.62
N SER A 132 43.52 -18.78 -27.40
CA SER A 132 44.69 -17.91 -27.28
C SER A 132 44.32 -16.46 -27.63
N GLY A 133 43.75 -15.74 -26.67
CA GLY A 133 43.29 -14.36 -26.85
C GLY A 133 42.17 -13.95 -25.89
N TRP A 134 41.61 -14.88 -25.13
CA TRP A 134 40.63 -14.56 -24.11
C TRP A 134 41.31 -14.10 -22.80
N SER A 135 40.90 -12.95 -22.29
CA SER A 135 41.32 -12.38 -21.01
C SER A 135 40.09 -12.18 -20.12
N PRO A 136 40.10 -12.58 -18.83
CA PRO A 136 38.99 -12.33 -17.92
C PRO A 136 38.74 -10.83 -17.78
N GLY A 137 37.53 -10.36 -18.11
CA GLY A 137 37.14 -8.95 -18.02
C GLY A 137 37.22 -8.15 -19.34
N CYS A 138 37.53 -8.76 -20.48
CA CYS A 138 37.25 -8.13 -21.77
C CYS A 138 35.76 -8.30 -22.11
N ASP A 139 34.99 -7.23 -21.99
CA ASP A 139 33.67 -7.13 -22.59
C ASP A 139 33.79 -7.39 -24.10
N ILE A 140 33.22 -8.49 -24.60
CA ILE A 140 33.12 -8.79 -26.05
C ILE A 140 31.96 -7.99 -26.66
N ILE A 141 31.92 -6.69 -26.39
CA ILE A 141 31.02 -5.77 -27.08
C ILE A 141 31.83 -4.56 -27.53
N SER A 142 32.31 -4.63 -28.77
CA SER A 142 32.56 -3.49 -29.65
C SER A 142 32.35 -3.95 -31.09
#